data_AF-A0A075FSA2-F1
#
_entry.id   AF-A0A075FSA2-F1
#
_cell.length_a   1.000
_cell.length_b   1.000
_cell.length_c   1.000
_cell.angle_alpha   90.00
_cell.angle_beta   90.00
_cell.angle_gamma   90.00
#
_symmetry.space_group_name_H-M   'P 1'
#
loop_
_entity.id
_entity.type
_entity.pdbx_description
1 polymer ?
#
loop_
_entity_poly.entity_id
_entity_poly.type
_entity_poly.pdbx_seq_one_letter_code
_entity_poly.pdbx_strand_id
1 'polypeptide(L)' 'MTISFCSPEAARVSYGLNIDHICFSDSPHATAVMRLVIPLVQKLLIPWIIPKKNLQNLE' A
#
# COMPACT_ATOMS: atom_id res chain seq x y z
N MET A 1 0.10 9.30 12.25
CA MET A 1 -0.53 8.63 11.09
C MET A 1 0.14 9.14 9.83
N THR A 2 0.61 8.22 8.99
CA THR A 2 1.28 8.50 7.70
C THR A 2 0.31 8.22 6.55
N ILE A 3 0.38 9.05 5.50
CA ILE A 3 -0.37 8.86 4.26
C ILE A 3 0.62 8.97 3.10
N SER A 4 0.61 8.02 2.18
CA SER A 4 1.52 8.06 1.02
C SER A 4 0.94 7.40 -0.22
N PHE A 5 1.44 7.79 -1.39
CA PHE A 5 1.27 7.01 -2.62
C PHE A 5 2.20 5.80 -2.59
N CYS A 6 1.66 4.64 -2.18
CA CYS A 6 2.34 3.37 -1.93
C CYS A 6 3.90 3.41 -1.96
N SER A 7 4.50 4.15 -1.02
CA SER A 7 5.95 4.34 -0.93
C SER A 7 6.55 3.26 -0.01
N PRO A 8 7.51 2.46 -0.50
CA PRO A 8 8.23 1.49 0.34
C PRO A 8 8.97 2.14 1.50
N GLU A 9 9.49 3.35 1.31
CA GLU A 9 10.20 4.11 2.32
C GLU A 9 9.26 4.54 3.44
N ALA A 10 8.11 5.13 3.08
CA ALA A 10 7.09 5.56 4.05
C ALA A 10 6.55 4.37 4.85
N ALA A 11 6.32 3.22 4.19
CA ALA A 11 5.85 2.00 4.82
C ALA A 11 6.84 1.46 5.86
N ARG A 12 8.12 1.36 5.49
CA ARG A 12 9.17 0.88 6.41
C ARG A 12 9.37 1.80 7.60
N VAL A 13 9.40 3.12 7.38
CA VAL A 13 9.58 4.10 8.46
C VAL A 13 8.38 4.10 9.40
N SER A 14 7.16 4.08 8.86
CA SER A 14 5.94 4.09 9.68
C SER A 14 5.81 2.81 10.51
N TYR A 15 6.10 1.65 9.90
CA TYR A 15 6.17 0.37 10.59
C TYR A 15 7.20 0.39 11.73
N GLY A 16 8.43 0.85 11.46
CA GLY A 16 9.50 0.92 12.47
C GLY A 16 9.20 1.89 13.63
N LEU A 17 8.44 2.96 13.38
CA LEU A 17 8.05 3.95 14.39
C LEU A 17 6.72 3.63 15.08
N ASN A 18 6.08 2.50 14.75
CA ASN A 18 4.75 2.14 15.25
C ASN A 18 3.69 3.22 14.98
N ILE A 19 3.68 3.75 13.76
CA ILE A 19 2.73 4.76 13.29
C ILE A 19 1.81 4.13 12.24
N ASP A 20 0.49 4.28 12.41
CA ASP A 20 -0.48 3.83 11.39
C ASP A 20 -0.20 4.48 10.03
N HIS A 21 -0.16 3.65 9.00
CA HIS A 21 0.09 4.01 7.62
C HIS A 21 -1.08 3.62 6.72
N ILE A 22 -1.57 4.60 5.96
CA ILE A 22 -2.54 4.41 4.90
C ILE A 22 -1.84 4.65 3.56
N CYS A 23 -1.84 3.64 2.68
CA CYS A 23 -1.38 3.79 1.29
C CYS A 23 -2.58 4.09 0.37
N PHE A 24 -2.36 4.90 -0.66
CA PHE A 24 -3.17 4.86 -1.88
C PHE A 24 -2.34 4.44 -3.11
N SER A 25 -2.95 3.71 -4.04
CA SER A 25 -2.34 3.29 -5.30
C SER A 25 -3.37 3.20 -6.42
N ASP A 26 -3.01 3.68 -7.60
CA ASP A 26 -3.79 3.56 -8.84
C ASP A 26 -3.18 2.53 -9.82
N SER A 27 -2.12 1.85 -9.40
CA SER A 27 -1.21 1.13 -10.28
C SER A 27 -1.11 -0.34 -9.89
N PRO A 28 -2.17 -1.16 -10.07
CA PRO A 28 -2.21 -2.56 -9.62
C PRO A 28 -1.14 -3.44 -10.28
N HIS A 29 -0.62 -3.02 -11.43
CA HIS A 29 0.48 -3.68 -12.14
C HIS A 29 1.85 -3.51 -11.46
N ALA A 30 1.99 -2.60 -10.48
CA ALA A 30 3.26 -2.30 -9.83
C ALA A 30 3.58 -3.33 -8.73
N THR A 31 3.54 -4.61 -9.09
CA THR A 31 3.57 -5.77 -8.18
C THR A 31 4.74 -5.72 -7.21
N ALA A 32 5.93 -5.32 -7.66
CA ALA A 32 7.12 -5.25 -6.81
C ALA A 32 6.94 -4.25 -5.65
N VAL A 33 6.47 -3.04 -5.94
CA VAL A 33 6.24 -1.99 -4.93
C VAL A 33 5.10 -2.40 -4.01
N MET A 34 4.01 -2.89 -4.58
CA MET A 34 2.82 -3.23 -3.80
C MET A 34 3.07 -4.37 -2.82
N ARG A 35 3.83 -5.41 -3.21
CA ARG A 35 4.22 -6.51 -2.30
C ARG A 35 5.12 -6.06 -1.14
N LEU A 36 5.86 -4.96 -1.30
CA LEU A 36 6.69 -4.40 -0.23
C LEU A 36 5.88 -3.53 0.73
N VAL A 37 4.81 -2.90 0.24
CA VAL A 37 4.03 -1.90 0.98
C VAL A 37 2.80 -2.51 1.65
N ILE A 38 2.00 -3.29 0.91
CA ILE A 38 0.70 -3.80 1.37
C ILE A 38 0.77 -4.54 2.72
N PRO A 39 1.75 -5.41 2.97
CA PRO A 39 1.86 -6.10 4.26
C PRO A 39 2.13 -5.18 5.46
N LEU A 40 2.57 -3.94 5.22
CA LEU A 40 3.00 -2.99 6.26
C LEU A 40 1.96 -1.89 6.55
N VAL A 41 0.91 -1.77 5.75
CA VAL A 41 -0.10 -0.71 5.88
C VAL A 41 -1.39 -1.21 6.51
N GLN A 42 -2.08 -0.35 7.24
CA GLN A 42 -3.36 -0.68 7.86
C GLN A 42 -4.51 -0.60 6.86
N LYS A 43 -4.40 0.26 5.84
CA LYS A 43 -5.40 0.39 4.76
C LYS A 43 -4.75 0.70 3.43
N LEU A 44 -5.27 0.05 2.38
CA LEU A 44 -5.01 0.36 0.98
C LEU A 44 -6.24 1.05 0.38
N LEU A 45 -6.06 2.27 -0.12
CA LEU A 45 -7.06 3.02 -0.87
C LEU A 45 -6.80 2.88 -2.37
N ILE A 46 -7.83 2.48 -3.11
CA ILE A 46 -7.76 2.31 -4.57
C ILE A 46 -8.92 3.06 -5.22
N PRO A 47 -8.72 3.65 -6.41
CA PRO A 47 -9.81 4.21 -7.20
C PRO A 47 -10.89 3.15 -7.48
N TRP A 48 -12.17 3.56 -7.51
CA TRP A 48 -13.29 2.61 -7.72
C TRP A 48 -13.18 1.84 -9.05
N ILE A 49 -12.51 2.43 -10.05
CA ILE A 49 -12.41 1.88 -11.41
C ILE A 49 -11.47 0.68 -11.45
N ILE A 50 -10.60 0.53 -10.44
CA ILE A 50 -9.63 -0.55 -10.35
C ILE A 50 -10.30 -1.74 -9.66
N PRO A 51 -10.49 -2.86 -10.37
CA PRO A 51 -11.18 -4.00 -9.78
C PRO A 51 -10.29 -4.65 -8.72
N LYS A 52 -10.87 -4.92 -7.55
CA LYS A 52 -10.18 -5.55 -6.40
C LYS A 52 -9.49 -6.88 -6.74
N LYS A 53 -9.98 -7.59 -7.76
CA LYS A 53 -9.37 -8.85 -8.25
C LYS A 53 -7.92 -8.68 -8.67
N ASN A 54 -7.53 -7.50 -9.15
CA ASN A 54 -6.16 -7.23 -9.59
C ASN A 54 -5.18 -7.12 -8.41
N LEU A 55 -5.68 -7.17 -7.17
CA LEU A 55 -4.90 -7.00 -5.94
C LEU A 55 -4.89 -8.26 -5.07
N GLN A 56 -5.60 -9.33 -5.46
CA GLN A 56 -5.81 -10.54 -4.66
C GLN A 56 -4.53 -11.34 -4.37
N ASN A 57 -3.46 -11.13 -5.13
CA ASN A 57 -2.19 -11.87 -5.00
C ASN A 57 -1.09 -11.05 -4.28
N LEU A 58 -1.49 -9.99 -3.57
CA LEU A 58 -0.57 -9.04 -2.92
C LEU A 58 -0.58 -9.13 -1.39
N GLU A 59 -1.45 -9.97 -0.83
CA GLU A 59 -1.49 -10.35 0.59
C GLU A 59 -0.54 -11.52 0.89
#